data_AF-A0A397FBP7-F1
#
_entry.id   AF-A0A397FBP7-F1
#
_cell.length_a   1.000
_cell.length_b   1.000
_cell.length_c   1.000
_cell.angle_alpha   90.00
_cell.angle_beta   90.00
_cell.angle_gamma   90.00
#
_symmetry.space_group_name_H-M   'P 1'
#
loop_
_entity.id
_entity.type
_entity.pdbx_description
1 polymer ?
#
loop_
_entity_poly.entity_id
_entity_poly.type
_entity_poly.pdbx_seq_one_letter_code
_entity_poly.pdbx_strand_id
1 'polypeptide(L)'
;MVFHRLSYPTTHALQYYTQHTGYHSLAELNAASARWQDNEFDIPMPEFWELLKQHLVAPFFVFQVNEAMLSGESIPLRKEMLDVSQYDADTVFNMDENVATVKKHILYGGTKVLQFTAANSAIHASSVPDPPDKGCIAFVLRTGFGTTQGNLMRTILFSAQRVTANNMESMLFILCLLCFALVASGMVLHQGLQDPTRNTFKLFLHCVMIITSVVPPELPMELSLAVTNSLLSLSKRNIFCTEPFRIPFAGKVDVVCFDKTGTLTSDALEMHGVAGLLATSVVPLDNPVQLVAPTALPTSVQLILAGCHSLMVVDGKVLGDPLETTILSHVKWNLRPGDVLVPHWSFSPGPKSMKIVHRYAFSSELKRMMYTHYAMKGCRVLALGSKSLSTRDLQRFKTIARSTMETDLVFGGFVVLDCPLKPDTADVILHLNKSNHKLVMITGDNALTACDVATQTNTRL
;
A
#
# COMPACT_ATOMS: atom_id res chain seq x y z
N MET A 1 21.69 28.31 21.86
CA MET A 1 21.67 27.36 20.72
C MET A 1 20.22 27.01 20.46
N VAL A 2 19.73 27.21 19.23
CA VAL A 2 18.38 26.82 18.82
C VAL A 2 18.52 25.52 18.05
N PHE A 3 17.86 24.45 18.52
CA PHE A 3 17.82 23.20 17.78
C PHE A 3 16.85 23.35 16.61
N HIS A 4 17.34 23.13 15.40
CA HIS A 4 16.52 23.12 14.18
C HIS A 4 16.51 21.72 13.57
N ARG A 5 15.47 21.42 12.80
CA ARG A 5 15.42 20.17 12.04
C ARG A 5 16.54 20.13 11.01
N LEU A 6 17.06 18.95 10.73
CA LEU A 6 18.08 18.75 9.72
C LEU A 6 17.55 19.13 8.34
N SER A 7 18.29 19.99 7.64
CA SER A 7 17.96 20.42 6.28
C SER A 7 18.71 19.56 5.27
N TYR A 8 17.95 18.94 4.36
CA TYR A 8 18.46 18.13 3.24
C TYR A 8 18.55 18.99 1.97
N PRO A 9 19.43 18.64 1.01
CA PRO A 9 19.55 19.35 -0.26
C PRO A 9 18.37 19.01 -1.19
N THR A 10 17.17 19.45 -0.83
CA THR A 10 15.92 19.21 -1.58
C THR A 10 15.27 20.51 -2.09
N THR A 11 15.96 21.64 -1.98
CA THR A 11 15.47 22.98 -2.33
C THR A 11 16.48 23.79 -3.15
N HIS A 12 17.50 23.15 -3.73
CA HIS A 12 18.48 23.83 -4.57
C HIS A 12 17.97 24.02 -6.01
N ALA A 13 18.57 24.94 -6.76
CA ALA A 13 18.30 25.11 -8.18
C ALA A 13 18.69 23.85 -8.98
N LEU A 14 17.99 23.55 -10.08
CA LEU A 14 18.28 22.38 -10.93
C LEU A 14 19.74 22.35 -11.40
N GLN A 15 20.32 23.52 -11.68
CA GLN A 15 21.71 23.67 -12.09
C GLN A 15 22.72 23.11 -11.07
N TYR A 16 22.41 23.22 -9.78
CA TYR A 16 23.25 22.67 -8.71
C TYR A 16 23.39 21.15 -8.84
N TYR A 17 22.30 20.43 -9.14
CA TYR A 17 22.31 18.98 -9.29
C TYR A 17 23.01 18.51 -10.57
N THR A 18 22.97 19.32 -11.64
CA THR A 18 23.60 18.96 -12.92
C THR A 18 25.10 19.20 -12.91
N GLN A 19 25.57 20.17 -12.13
CA GLN A 19 26.99 20.53 -12.03
C GLN A 19 27.71 19.80 -10.89
N HIS A 20 26.96 19.18 -9.96
CA HIS A 20 27.55 18.45 -8.84
C HIS A 20 28.21 17.16 -9.29
N THR A 21 29.51 17.04 -9.03
CA THR A 21 30.36 15.90 -9.39
C THR A 21 30.67 14.99 -8.19
N GLY A 22 29.96 15.16 -7.08
CA GLY A 22 30.16 14.42 -5.83
C GLY A 22 31.13 15.12 -4.87
N TYR A 23 31.55 14.41 -3.82
CA TYR A 23 32.51 14.91 -2.84
C TYR A 23 33.94 14.67 -3.33
N HIS A 24 34.78 15.70 -3.27
CA HIS A 24 36.15 15.62 -3.78
C HIS A 24 37.20 15.45 -2.68
N SER A 25 36.85 15.78 -1.43
CA SER A 25 37.77 15.66 -0.29
C SER A 25 37.20 14.83 0.87
N LEU A 26 38.09 14.16 1.59
CA LEU A 26 37.76 13.45 2.84
C LEU A 26 37.21 14.39 3.92
N ALA A 27 37.62 15.66 3.92
CA ALA A 27 37.13 16.66 4.86
C ALA A 27 35.64 17.00 4.60
N GLU A 28 35.26 17.17 3.34
CA GLU A 28 33.86 17.35 2.94
C GLU A 28 33.02 16.12 3.27
N LEU A 29 33.56 14.92 3.01
CA LEU A 29 32.88 13.67 3.34
C LEU A 29 32.67 13.52 4.85
N ASN A 30 33.66 13.85 5.67
CA ASN A 30 33.55 13.79 7.13
C ASN A 30 32.57 14.85 7.66
N ALA A 31 32.56 16.06 7.09
CA ALA A 31 31.58 17.09 7.44
C ALA A 31 30.15 16.66 7.06
N ALA A 32 29.99 15.99 5.91
CA ALA A 32 28.74 15.41 5.46
C ALA A 32 28.28 14.26 6.38
N SER A 33 29.16 13.34 6.73
CA SER A 33 28.89 12.23 7.66
C SER A 33 28.50 12.74 9.05
N ALA A 34 29.19 13.75 9.58
CA ALA A 34 28.83 14.37 10.85
C ALA A 34 27.45 15.06 10.82
N ARG A 35 27.05 15.61 9.66
CA ARG A 35 25.77 16.32 9.50
C ARG A 35 24.60 15.37 9.27
N TRP A 36 24.73 14.38 8.38
CA TRP A 36 23.62 13.53 7.94
C TRP A 36 23.64 12.12 8.52
N GLN A 37 24.71 11.73 9.20
CA GLN A 37 24.95 10.39 9.75
C GLN A 37 24.89 9.28 8.68
N ASP A 38 25.14 8.05 9.11
CA ASP A 38 25.15 6.88 8.23
C ASP A 38 23.72 6.50 7.79
N ASN A 39 23.61 5.93 6.59
CA ASN A 39 22.33 5.50 6.03
C ASN A 39 21.92 4.12 6.55
N GLU A 40 21.72 4.01 7.87
CA GLU A 40 21.31 2.79 8.54
C GLU A 40 19.94 2.96 9.21
N PHE A 41 19.11 1.91 9.12
CA PHE A 41 17.83 1.84 9.81
C PHE A 41 18.01 0.99 11.07
N ASP A 42 18.49 1.62 12.14
CA ASP A 42 18.51 0.95 13.43
C ASP A 42 17.13 1.11 14.09
N ILE A 43 16.39 0.01 14.13
CA ILE A 43 15.11 -0.04 14.83
C ILE A 43 15.45 -0.42 16.27
N PRO A 44 15.28 0.49 17.25
CA PRO A 44 15.61 0.18 18.63
C PRO A 44 14.72 -0.97 19.09
N MET A 45 15.31 -2.15 19.27
CA MET A 45 14.64 -3.25 19.92
C MET A 45 14.56 -2.91 21.41
N PRO A 46 13.36 -3.02 22.03
CA PRO A 46 13.25 -2.77 23.45
C PRO A 46 14.14 -3.77 24.20
N GLU A 47 14.93 -3.27 25.14
CA GLU A 47 15.80 -4.14 25.92
C GLU A 47 14.96 -5.12 26.74
N PHE A 48 15.55 -6.29 27.03
CA PHE A 48 14.92 -7.27 27.91
C PHE A 48 14.43 -6.64 29.23
N TRP A 49 15.19 -5.69 29.79
CA TRP A 49 14.81 -5.00 31.03
C TRP A 49 13.65 -4.02 30.89
N GLU A 50 13.51 -3.36 29.74
CA GLU A 50 12.35 -2.50 29.49
C GLU A 50 11.11 -3.34 29.30
N LEU A 51 11.21 -4.41 28.52
CA LEU A 51 10.16 -5.41 28.40
C LEU A 51 9.83 -5.98 29.79
N LEU A 52 10.82 -6.45 30.55
CA LEU A 52 10.63 -7.02 31.89
C LEU A 52 10.00 -6.01 32.86
N LYS A 53 10.40 -4.74 32.87
CA LYS A 53 9.76 -3.70 33.69
C LYS A 53 8.31 -3.48 33.28
N GLN A 54 8.04 -3.42 31.98
CA GLN A 54 6.67 -3.34 31.46
C GLN A 54 5.86 -4.59 31.85
N HIS A 55 6.51 -5.76 31.90
CA HIS A 55 5.91 -7.03 32.33
C HIS A 55 5.68 -7.10 33.84
N LEU A 56 6.56 -6.55 34.68
CA LEU A 56 6.42 -6.54 36.14
C LEU A 56 5.30 -5.62 36.64
N VAL A 57 4.89 -4.65 35.83
CA VAL A 57 3.76 -3.75 36.13
C VAL A 57 2.43 -4.35 35.67
N ALA A 58 2.45 -5.35 34.78
CA ALA A 58 1.27 -6.09 34.35
C ALA A 58 1.08 -7.35 35.20
N PRO A 59 -0.14 -7.68 35.63
CA PRO A 59 -0.31 -8.72 36.62
C PRO A 59 0.09 -10.12 36.12
N PHE A 60 -0.07 -10.50 34.84
CA PHE A 60 0.21 -11.87 34.35
C PHE A 60 0.63 -11.89 32.87
N PHE A 61 1.80 -12.45 32.46
CA PHE A 61 2.01 -13.28 31.21
C PHE A 61 3.45 -13.61 30.71
N VAL A 62 3.49 -14.55 29.72
CA VAL A 62 4.61 -15.18 28.95
C VAL A 62 4.85 -14.58 27.54
N PHE A 63 6.07 -14.74 27.00
CA PHE A 63 6.64 -14.09 25.80
C PHE A 63 6.62 -14.97 24.51
N GLN A 64 6.29 -14.39 23.34
CA GLN A 64 6.54 -15.01 22.02
C GLN A 64 6.69 -13.93 20.93
N VAL A 65 7.65 -14.09 19.99
CA VAL A 65 8.02 -13.09 18.97
C VAL A 65 7.80 -13.63 17.56
N ASN A 66 7.29 -12.78 16.66
CA ASN A 66 7.19 -13.06 15.23
C ASN A 66 7.61 -11.81 14.44
N GLU A 67 8.44 -12.01 13.42
CA GLU A 67 8.96 -10.99 12.52
C GLU A 67 8.51 -11.32 11.09
N ALA A 68 7.45 -10.64 10.60
CA ALA A 68 7.18 -10.66 9.17
C ALA A 68 6.35 -9.45 8.68
N MET A 69 6.81 -8.96 7.52
CA MET A 69 6.12 -8.26 6.44
C MET A 69 5.91 -6.74 6.53
N LEU A 70 6.49 -6.05 5.55
CA LEU A 70 5.88 -4.86 4.95
C LEU A 70 6.40 -4.63 3.53
N SER A 71 5.54 -4.85 2.54
CA SER A 71 5.33 -3.87 1.45
C SER A 71 4.08 -4.27 0.69
N GLY A 72 3.16 -3.31 0.55
CA GLY A 72 1.79 -3.50 0.05
C GLY A 72 1.49 -2.78 -1.25
N GLU A 73 2.48 -2.53 -2.13
CA GLU A 73 2.21 -2.00 -3.47
C GLU A 73 3.07 -2.71 -4.53
N SER A 74 2.43 -3.19 -5.60
CA SER A 74 2.98 -4.19 -6.54
C SER A 74 3.07 -3.72 -8.00
N ILE A 75 2.83 -2.43 -8.29
CA ILE A 75 2.82 -1.90 -9.67
C ILE A 75 4.17 -1.26 -10.03
N PRO A 76 4.90 -1.75 -11.06
CA PRO A 76 6.16 -1.16 -11.49
C PRO A 76 5.94 0.15 -12.27
N LEU A 77 6.62 1.22 -11.87
CA LEU A 77 6.54 2.54 -12.52
C LEU A 77 7.80 2.84 -13.36
N ARG A 78 7.63 3.37 -14.57
CA ARG A 78 8.74 3.87 -15.40
C ARG A 78 9.19 5.25 -14.90
N LYS A 79 10.51 5.43 -14.84
CA LYS A 79 11.17 6.69 -14.44
C LYS A 79 12.01 7.19 -15.59
N GLU A 80 12.09 8.51 -15.72
CA GLU A 80 12.79 9.17 -16.82
C GLU A 80 13.95 10.02 -16.29
N MET A 81 14.97 10.20 -17.12
CA MET A 81 16.05 11.15 -16.84
C MET A 81 15.50 12.58 -16.90
N LEU A 82 16.05 13.47 -16.07
CA LEU A 82 15.73 14.88 -16.13
C LEU A 82 16.41 15.52 -17.35
N ASP A 83 15.62 16.00 -18.32
CA ASP A 83 16.13 16.78 -19.45
C ASP A 83 16.13 18.27 -19.10
N VAL A 84 17.34 18.79 -18.85
CA VAL A 84 17.58 20.16 -18.38
C VAL A 84 17.29 21.19 -19.48
N SER A 85 17.28 20.78 -20.76
CA SER A 85 17.03 21.67 -21.89
C SER A 85 15.58 22.20 -21.95
N GLN A 86 14.68 21.62 -21.15
CA GLN A 86 13.26 21.95 -21.12
C GLN A 86 12.87 22.92 -19.99
N TYR A 87 13.81 23.31 -19.12
CA TYR A 87 13.53 24.13 -17.93
C TYR A 87 14.44 25.36 -17.87
N ASP A 88 13.91 26.49 -17.38
CA ASP A 88 14.70 27.71 -17.17
C ASP A 88 15.76 27.51 -16.07
N ALA A 89 16.91 28.19 -16.21
CA ALA A 89 18.07 28.00 -15.34
C ALA A 89 17.79 28.27 -13.84
N ASP A 90 16.84 29.16 -13.54
CA ASP A 90 16.46 29.56 -12.18
C ASP A 90 15.35 28.67 -11.56
N THR A 91 14.92 27.62 -12.24
CA THR A 91 13.85 26.76 -11.72
C THR A 91 14.36 25.98 -10.50
N VAL A 92 13.76 26.24 -9.33
CA VAL A 92 14.10 25.57 -8.07
C VAL A 92 13.53 24.15 -8.08
N PHE A 93 14.38 23.16 -7.78
CA PHE A 93 13.93 21.80 -7.53
C PHE A 93 13.30 21.76 -6.14
N ASN A 94 11.98 21.98 -6.06
CA ASN A 94 11.26 21.82 -4.81
C ASN A 94 10.51 20.48 -4.83
N MET A 95 10.92 19.57 -3.95
CA MET A 95 10.28 18.27 -3.77
C MET A 95 8.82 18.39 -3.27
N ASP A 96 8.48 19.50 -2.60
CA ASP A 96 7.22 19.66 -1.88
C ASP A 96 6.15 20.47 -2.66
N GLU A 97 6.53 21.34 -3.62
CA GLU A 97 5.59 22.23 -4.35
C GLU A 97 5.22 21.75 -5.77
N ASN A 98 6.10 21.04 -6.49
CA ASN A 98 5.90 20.66 -7.91
C ASN A 98 5.77 19.13 -8.11
N VAL A 99 4.78 18.54 -7.43
CA VAL A 99 4.68 17.10 -7.17
C VAL A 99 4.44 16.23 -8.42
N ALA A 100 3.86 16.74 -9.51
CA ALA A 100 3.46 15.88 -10.65
C ALA A 100 4.58 15.67 -11.69
N THR A 101 5.28 16.74 -12.08
CA THR A 101 6.32 16.69 -13.12
C THR A 101 7.62 16.09 -12.56
N VAL A 102 8.01 16.50 -11.36
CA VAL A 102 9.28 16.09 -10.73
C VAL A 102 9.24 14.63 -10.24
N LYS A 103 8.07 14.10 -9.85
CA LYS A 103 7.92 12.73 -9.34
C LYS A 103 8.25 11.63 -10.36
N LYS A 104 8.25 11.95 -11.66
CA LYS A 104 8.71 11.04 -12.73
C LYS A 104 10.23 10.82 -12.71
N HIS A 105 10.97 11.74 -12.10
CA HIS A 105 12.43 11.73 -12.01
C HIS A 105 12.95 11.27 -10.63
N ILE A 106 12.09 11.17 -9.61
CA ILE A 106 12.47 10.77 -8.25
C ILE A 106 12.33 9.25 -8.05
N LEU A 107 13.37 8.64 -7.48
CA LEU A 107 13.37 7.26 -6.96
C LEU A 107 13.21 7.27 -5.44
N TYR A 108 12.40 6.35 -4.90
CA TYR A 108 12.18 6.22 -3.46
C TYR A 108 12.88 4.98 -2.90
N GLY A 109 13.38 5.09 -1.67
CA GLY A 109 13.91 3.95 -0.92
C GLY A 109 12.86 2.86 -0.73
N GLY A 110 13.29 1.60 -0.74
CA GLY A 110 12.40 0.43 -0.65
C GLY A 110 11.80 -0.02 -1.99
N THR A 111 12.10 0.66 -3.10
CA THR A 111 11.69 0.24 -4.45
C THR A 111 12.77 -0.57 -5.15
N LYS A 112 12.39 -1.64 -5.86
CA LYS A 112 13.30 -2.48 -6.65
C LYS A 112 13.32 -2.05 -8.11
N VAL A 113 14.49 -1.67 -8.63
CA VAL A 113 14.65 -1.39 -10.06
C VAL A 113 14.71 -2.71 -10.83
N LEU A 114 13.74 -2.93 -11.72
CA LEU A 114 13.63 -4.17 -12.50
C LEU A 114 14.44 -4.13 -13.79
N GLN A 115 14.46 -2.98 -14.45
CA GLN A 115 15.16 -2.77 -15.71
C GLN A 115 15.60 -1.31 -15.81
N PHE A 116 16.80 -1.10 -16.37
CA PHE A 116 17.31 0.22 -16.72
C PHE A 116 17.80 0.20 -18.16
N THR A 117 17.74 1.35 -18.83
CA THR A 117 18.36 1.56 -20.14
C THR A 117 19.45 2.60 -19.95
N ALA A 118 20.70 2.22 -20.20
CA ALA A 118 21.81 3.16 -20.13
C ALA A 118 21.63 4.26 -21.19
N ALA A 119 21.84 5.52 -20.81
CA ALA A 119 21.82 6.61 -21.77
C ALA A 119 22.96 6.40 -22.77
N ASN A 120 22.65 6.57 -24.07
CA ASN A 120 23.71 6.67 -25.08
C ASN A 120 24.59 7.86 -24.73
N SER A 121 25.90 7.65 -24.84
CA SER A 121 27.06 8.44 -24.38
C SER A 121 27.14 9.90 -24.87
N ALA A 122 26.07 10.50 -25.37
CA ALA A 122 26.07 11.74 -26.14
C ALA A 122 25.47 12.97 -25.40
N ILE A 123 24.92 12.82 -24.19
CA ILE A 123 24.27 13.94 -23.46
C ILE A 123 25.12 14.48 -22.29
N HIS A 124 26.22 13.81 -21.93
CA HIS A 124 27.08 14.28 -20.84
C HIS A 124 28.05 15.35 -21.32
N ALA A 125 27.63 16.62 -21.20
CA ALA A 125 28.58 17.65 -20.87
C ALA A 125 29.16 17.37 -19.47
N SER A 126 30.49 17.34 -19.40
CA SER A 126 31.36 17.49 -18.21
C SER A 126 31.51 16.36 -17.17
N SER A 127 32.73 15.80 -17.15
CA SER A 127 33.56 15.43 -15.98
C SER A 127 33.38 14.11 -15.20
N VAL A 128 32.26 13.39 -15.30
CA VAL A 128 32.08 12.11 -14.57
C VAL A 128 32.25 10.91 -15.52
N PRO A 129 33.14 9.94 -15.21
CA PRO A 129 33.30 8.74 -16.03
C PRO A 129 32.08 7.81 -15.96
N ASP A 130 31.84 7.05 -17.02
CA ASP A 130 30.75 6.06 -17.07
C ASP A 130 30.90 5.02 -15.95
N PRO A 131 29.81 4.61 -15.30
CA PRO A 131 29.86 3.62 -14.23
C PRO A 131 30.33 2.26 -14.76
N PRO A 132 31.14 1.50 -14.00
CA PRO A 132 31.69 0.21 -14.45
C PRO A 132 30.60 -0.81 -14.81
N ASP A 133 29.45 -0.72 -14.15
CA ASP A 133 28.30 -1.61 -14.36
C ASP A 133 27.37 -1.16 -15.49
N LYS A 134 27.71 -0.06 -16.19
CA LYS A 134 26.86 0.59 -17.21
C LYS A 134 25.45 0.92 -16.70
N GLY A 135 25.33 1.12 -15.39
CA GLY A 135 24.09 1.51 -14.71
C GLY A 135 23.71 2.97 -14.95
N CYS A 136 22.58 3.38 -14.39
CA CYS A 136 22.18 4.79 -14.37
C CYS A 136 22.79 5.51 -13.15
N ILE A 137 23.29 6.73 -13.35
CA ILE A 137 23.75 7.60 -12.27
C ILE A 137 22.54 8.34 -11.68
N ALA A 138 22.46 8.43 -10.36
CA ALA A 138 21.41 9.16 -9.64
C ALA A 138 21.98 9.95 -8.46
N PHE A 139 21.30 11.03 -8.09
CA PHE A 139 21.66 11.88 -6.95
C PHE A 139 20.87 11.49 -5.69
N VAL A 140 21.53 11.37 -4.55
CA VAL A 140 20.89 11.03 -3.26
C VAL A 140 20.35 12.30 -2.60
N LEU A 141 19.04 12.38 -2.42
CA LEU A 141 18.37 13.56 -1.83
C LEU A 141 18.20 13.47 -0.30
N ARG A 142 17.82 12.30 0.21
CA ARG A 142 17.56 12.06 1.63
C ARG A 142 18.07 10.66 2.02
N THR A 143 18.49 10.51 3.28
CA THR A 143 19.03 9.26 3.85
C THR A 143 18.33 8.91 5.17
N GLY A 144 18.38 7.63 5.56
CA GLY A 144 17.85 7.11 6.83
C GLY A 144 16.38 7.45 7.10
N PHE A 145 16.08 7.82 8.35
CA PHE A 145 14.75 8.25 8.79
C PHE A 145 14.26 9.58 8.18
N GLY A 146 15.11 10.30 7.44
CA GLY A 146 14.72 11.48 6.66
C GLY A 146 13.99 11.13 5.36
N THR A 147 14.12 9.89 4.88
CA THR A 147 13.42 9.39 3.69
C THR A 147 11.91 9.24 3.93
N THR A 148 11.12 9.12 2.86
CA THR A 148 9.67 8.86 2.97
C THR A 148 9.38 7.53 3.66
N GLN A 149 10.09 6.46 3.27
CA GLN A 149 10.01 5.13 3.90
C GLN A 149 10.40 5.19 5.38
N GLY A 150 11.55 5.80 5.70
CA GLY A 150 12.02 5.94 7.07
C GLY A 150 11.06 6.77 7.93
N ASN A 151 10.49 7.85 7.39
CA ASN A 151 9.53 8.66 8.14
C ASN A 151 8.21 7.92 8.41
N LEU A 152 7.73 7.10 7.48
CA LEU A 152 6.58 6.21 7.70
C LEU A 152 6.89 5.16 8.77
N MET A 153 8.03 4.47 8.68
CA MET A 153 8.46 3.50 9.68
C MET A 153 8.60 4.14 11.07
N ARG A 154 9.21 5.33 11.16
CA ARG A 154 9.31 6.11 12.40
C ARG A 154 7.93 6.44 12.94
N THR A 155 7.01 6.89 12.10
CA THR A 155 5.64 7.19 12.53
C THR A 155 4.98 5.94 13.08
N ILE A 156 5.02 4.81 12.37
CA ILE A 156 4.45 3.53 12.81
C ILE A 156 5.04 3.06 14.15
N LEU A 157 6.37 3.11 14.29
CA LEU A 157 7.08 2.64 15.48
C LEU A 157 6.78 3.50 16.72
N PHE A 158 6.67 4.82 16.56
CA PHE A 158 6.45 5.74 17.68
C PHE A 158 4.98 6.15 17.88
N SER A 159 4.08 5.87 16.93
CA SER A 159 2.64 6.12 17.07
C SER A 159 1.87 4.93 17.65
N ALA A 160 2.47 3.75 17.73
CA ALA A 160 1.87 2.59 18.36
C ALA A 160 1.78 2.82 19.88
N GLN A 161 0.71 3.47 20.32
CA GLN A 161 0.35 3.46 21.74
C GLN A 161 0.12 2.01 22.15
N ARG A 162 0.97 1.53 23.04
CA ARG A 162 0.87 0.18 23.59
C ARG A 162 -0.37 0.15 24.46
N VAL A 163 -1.39 -0.58 24.02
CA VAL A 163 -2.57 -0.84 24.84
C VAL A 163 -2.13 -1.78 25.94
N THR A 164 -1.78 -1.23 27.08
CA THR A 164 -1.61 -2.02 28.30
C THR A 164 -2.98 -2.56 28.68
N ALA A 165 -3.01 -3.77 29.25
CA ALA A 165 -4.20 -4.35 29.84
C ALA A 165 -4.58 -3.61 31.14
N ASN A 166 -4.71 -2.29 31.09
CA ASN A 166 -5.28 -1.48 32.16
C ASN A 166 -6.80 -1.65 32.14
N ASN A 167 -7.23 -2.84 32.51
CA ASN A 167 -8.63 -3.19 32.54
C ASN A 167 -9.23 -2.57 33.81
N MET A 168 -9.76 -1.35 33.70
CA MET A 168 -10.46 -0.68 34.80
C MET A 168 -11.55 -1.58 35.41
N GLU A 169 -12.18 -2.43 34.58
CA GLU A 169 -13.11 -3.47 34.99
C GLU A 169 -12.47 -4.49 35.96
N SER A 170 -11.25 -4.97 35.67
CA SER A 170 -10.52 -5.91 36.55
C SER A 170 -10.08 -5.24 37.86
N MET A 171 -9.63 -3.98 37.81
CA MET A 171 -9.30 -3.23 39.03
C MET A 171 -10.53 -3.00 39.91
N LEU A 172 -11.69 -2.68 39.31
CA LEU A 172 -12.95 -2.53 40.03
C LEU A 172 -13.39 -3.86 40.66
N PHE A 173 -13.27 -4.97 39.93
CA PHE A 173 -13.59 -6.31 40.45
C PHE A 173 -12.71 -6.69 41.64
N ILE A 174 -11.39 -6.49 41.54
CA ILE A 174 -10.44 -6.75 42.63
C ILE A 174 -10.76 -5.84 43.83
N LEU A 175 -11.08 -4.56 43.59
CA LEU A 175 -11.46 -3.63 44.65
C LEU A 175 -12.74 -4.09 45.37
N CYS A 176 -13.77 -4.54 44.64
CA CYS A 176 -15.00 -5.07 45.22
C CYS A 176 -14.72 -6.31 46.09
N LEU A 177 -13.91 -7.25 45.61
CA LEU A 177 -13.52 -8.44 46.37
C LEU A 177 -12.72 -8.07 47.64
N LEU A 178 -11.81 -7.11 47.53
CA LEU A 178 -11.03 -6.59 48.66
C LEU A 178 -11.94 -5.93 49.71
N CYS A 179 -12.96 -5.18 49.30
CA CYS A 179 -13.94 -4.60 50.23
C CYS A 179 -14.66 -5.68 51.05
N PHE A 180 -15.13 -6.76 50.42
CA PHE A 180 -15.74 -7.89 51.15
C PHE A 180 -14.75 -8.58 52.09
N ALA A 181 -13.49 -8.76 51.65
CA ALA A 181 -12.42 -9.34 52.45
C ALA A 181 -12.13 -8.52 53.71
N LEU A 182 -12.08 -7.20 53.59
CA LEU A 182 -11.81 -6.28 54.70
C LEU A 182 -12.97 -6.28 55.71
N VAL A 183 -14.23 -6.32 55.24
CA VAL A 183 -15.40 -6.42 56.13
C VAL A 183 -15.39 -7.75 56.89
N ALA A 184 -15.15 -8.88 56.21
CA ALA A 184 -15.07 -10.19 56.84
C ALA A 184 -13.92 -10.28 57.84
N SER A 185 -12.73 -9.79 57.46
CA SER A 185 -11.55 -9.73 58.32
C SER A 185 -11.80 -8.85 59.56
N GLY A 186 -12.44 -7.69 59.40
CA GLY A 186 -12.82 -6.80 60.50
C GLY A 186 -13.82 -7.43 61.47
N MET A 187 -14.82 -8.16 60.96
CA MET A 187 -15.76 -8.91 61.80
C MET A 187 -15.07 -10.02 62.61
N VAL A 188 -14.20 -10.79 61.98
CA VAL A 188 -13.44 -11.87 62.64
C VAL A 188 -12.50 -11.29 63.69
N LEU A 189 -11.85 -10.16 63.40
CA LEU A 189 -11.00 -9.46 64.36
C LEU A 189 -11.81 -8.95 65.56
N HIS A 190 -12.98 -8.34 65.32
CA HIS A 190 -13.83 -7.81 66.39
C HIS A 190 -14.36 -8.92 67.32
N GLN A 191 -14.86 -10.02 66.76
CA GLN A 191 -15.31 -11.18 67.55
C GLN A 191 -14.13 -11.87 68.25
N GLY A 192 -12.98 -11.99 67.59
CA GLY A 192 -11.80 -12.64 68.15
C GLY A 192 -11.14 -11.88 69.29
N LEU A 193 -11.29 -10.55 69.36
CA LEU A 193 -10.82 -9.72 70.47
C LEU A 193 -11.71 -9.82 71.72
N GLN A 194 -12.99 -10.21 71.56
CA GLN A 194 -13.92 -10.38 72.69
C GLN A 194 -13.71 -11.69 73.45
N ASP A 195 -13.06 -12.69 72.86
CA ASP A 195 -12.74 -13.97 73.50
C ASP A 195 -11.37 -13.93 74.23
N PRO A 196 -11.32 -13.91 75.57
CA PRO A 196 -10.06 -13.78 76.34
C PRO A 196 -9.16 -15.02 76.32
N THR A 197 -9.61 -16.13 75.72
CA THR A 197 -8.88 -17.42 75.67
C THR A 197 -8.07 -17.62 74.38
N ARG A 198 -8.16 -16.70 73.42
CA ARG A 198 -7.51 -16.84 72.10
C ARG A 198 -6.22 -16.04 72.01
N ASN A 199 -5.21 -16.65 71.40
CA ASN A 199 -3.92 -16.02 71.15
C ASN A 199 -4.01 -15.01 69.98
N THR A 200 -3.56 -13.78 70.20
CA THR A 200 -3.61 -12.66 69.24
C THR A 200 -2.85 -12.95 67.95
N PHE A 201 -1.74 -13.69 68.02
CA PHE A 201 -0.97 -14.10 66.85
C PHE A 201 -1.77 -15.01 65.91
N LYS A 202 -2.57 -15.92 66.48
CA LYS A 202 -3.42 -16.83 65.70
C LYS A 202 -4.57 -16.08 65.02
N LEU A 203 -5.14 -15.08 65.71
CA LEU A 203 -6.18 -14.21 65.15
C LEU A 203 -5.65 -13.37 63.98
N PHE A 204 -4.45 -12.83 64.12
CA PHE A 204 -3.76 -12.10 63.04
C PHE A 204 -3.53 -12.99 61.81
N LEU A 205 -3.06 -14.23 61.99
CA LEU A 205 -2.89 -15.18 60.89
C LEU A 205 -4.22 -15.48 60.17
N HIS A 206 -5.33 -15.61 60.89
CA HIS A 206 -6.65 -15.80 60.27
C HIS A 206 -7.08 -14.59 59.43
N CYS A 207 -6.82 -13.36 59.89
CA CYS A 207 -7.13 -12.15 59.15
C CYS A 207 -6.30 -12.04 57.85
N VAL A 208 -5.00 -12.38 57.92
CA VAL A 208 -4.12 -12.42 56.74
C VAL A 208 -4.57 -13.51 55.77
N MET A 209 -4.91 -14.71 56.25
CA MET A 209 -5.39 -15.80 55.40
C MET A 209 -6.64 -15.40 54.60
N ILE A 210 -7.61 -14.72 55.23
CA ILE A 210 -8.84 -14.25 54.55
C ILE A 210 -8.48 -13.29 53.41
N ILE A 211 -7.59 -12.32 53.66
CA ILE A 211 -7.18 -11.35 52.64
C ILE A 211 -6.42 -12.04 51.50
N THR A 212 -5.52 -12.99 51.82
CA THR A 212 -4.75 -13.72 50.81
C THR A 212 -5.58 -14.73 50.03
N SER A 213 -6.66 -15.28 50.59
CA SER A 213 -7.52 -16.27 49.91
C SER A 213 -8.48 -15.65 48.90
N VAL A 214 -8.64 -14.33 48.90
CA VAL A 214 -9.60 -13.62 48.05
C VAL A 214 -9.16 -13.57 46.58
N VAL A 215 -7.86 -13.58 46.34
CA VAL A 215 -7.31 -13.68 44.98
C VAL A 215 -6.81 -15.10 44.78
N PRO A 216 -7.56 -15.96 44.07
CA PRO A 216 -7.11 -17.31 43.80
C PRO A 216 -5.84 -17.27 42.94
N PRO A 217 -4.77 -17.99 43.31
CA PRO A 217 -3.54 -18.05 42.53
C PRO A 217 -3.74 -18.73 41.16
N GLU A 218 -4.88 -19.39 40.92
CA GLU A 218 -5.19 -20.08 39.66
C GLU A 218 -5.70 -19.14 38.53
N LEU A 219 -6.36 -18.03 38.87
CA LEU A 219 -6.95 -17.05 37.92
C LEU A 219 -5.98 -16.62 36.78
N PRO A 220 -4.71 -16.30 37.09
CA PRO A 220 -3.69 -15.92 36.11
C PRO A 220 -3.35 -16.99 35.08
N MET A 221 -3.23 -18.21 35.59
CA MET A 221 -2.84 -19.37 34.83
C MET A 221 -3.98 -19.74 33.88
N GLU A 222 -5.22 -19.63 34.35
CA GLU A 222 -6.41 -19.86 33.53
C GLU A 222 -6.53 -18.85 32.39
N LEU A 223 -6.37 -17.55 32.67
CA LEU A 223 -6.35 -16.52 31.62
C LEU A 223 -5.23 -16.78 30.61
N SER A 224 -4.08 -17.26 31.09
CA SER A 224 -2.95 -17.58 30.23
C SER A 224 -3.15 -18.76 29.32
N LEU A 225 -3.77 -19.81 29.84
CA LEU A 225 -4.16 -20.97 29.05
C LEU A 225 -5.25 -20.61 28.04
N ALA A 226 -6.24 -19.79 28.41
CA ALA A 226 -7.32 -19.37 27.53
C ALA A 226 -6.82 -18.58 26.30
N VAL A 227 -5.91 -17.62 26.51
CA VAL A 227 -5.32 -16.83 25.41
C VAL A 227 -4.43 -17.71 24.53
N THR A 228 -3.63 -18.59 25.11
CA THR A 228 -2.75 -19.50 24.34
C THR A 228 -3.56 -20.48 23.49
N ASN A 229 -4.63 -21.05 24.04
CA ASN A 229 -5.55 -21.91 23.29
C ASN A 229 -6.24 -21.16 22.15
N SER A 230 -6.60 -19.89 22.37
CA SER A 230 -7.17 -19.02 21.35
C SER A 230 -6.18 -18.74 20.22
N LEU A 231 -4.91 -18.45 20.55
CA LEU A 231 -3.84 -18.28 19.56
C LEU A 231 -3.64 -19.53 18.70
N LEU A 232 -3.63 -20.72 19.32
CA LEU A 232 -3.50 -21.99 18.59
C LEU A 232 -4.68 -22.23 17.64
N SER A 233 -5.90 -21.90 18.07
CA SER A 233 -7.10 -22.02 17.24
C SER A 233 -7.09 -21.06 16.05
N LEU A 234 -6.62 -19.83 16.25
CA LEU A 234 -6.47 -18.82 15.19
C LEU A 234 -5.35 -19.16 14.21
N SER A 235 -4.21 -19.66 14.71
CA SER A 235 -3.07 -20.10 13.87
C SER A 235 -3.47 -21.24 12.92
N LYS A 236 -4.31 -22.19 13.37
CA LYS A 236 -4.89 -23.24 12.50
C LYS A 236 -5.75 -22.68 11.35
N ARG A 237 -6.23 -21.44 11.47
CA ARG A 237 -6.98 -20.71 10.43
C ARG A 237 -6.11 -19.73 9.65
N ASN A 238 -4.78 -19.82 9.77
CA ASN A 238 -3.81 -18.89 9.18
C ASN A 238 -3.96 -17.43 9.65
N ILE A 239 -4.51 -17.21 10.85
CA ILE A 239 -4.60 -15.89 11.48
C ILE A 239 -3.50 -15.78 12.53
N PHE A 240 -2.49 -14.97 12.26
CA PHE A 240 -1.35 -14.75 13.15
C PHE A 240 -1.54 -13.47 13.96
N CYS A 241 -1.60 -13.59 15.28
CA CYS A 241 -1.72 -12.45 16.19
C CYS A 241 -0.35 -12.11 16.78
N THR A 242 0.08 -10.86 16.67
CA THR A 242 1.32 -10.34 17.26
C THR A 242 1.13 -9.91 18.72
N GLU A 243 -0.07 -9.42 19.08
CA GLU A 243 -0.43 -8.99 20.43
C GLU A 243 -1.61 -9.83 20.96
N PRO A 244 -1.36 -10.87 21.78
CA PRO A 244 -2.40 -11.81 22.24
C PRO A 244 -3.52 -11.15 23.05
N PHE A 245 -3.19 -10.10 23.80
CA PHE A 245 -4.16 -9.37 24.64
C PHE A 245 -5.20 -8.60 23.85
N ARG A 246 -5.05 -8.45 22.52
CA ARG A 246 -6.06 -7.83 21.66
C ARG A 246 -7.22 -8.78 21.31
N ILE A 247 -7.04 -10.08 21.46
CA ILE A 247 -8.05 -11.08 21.08
C ILE A 247 -9.40 -10.84 21.79
N PRO A 248 -9.46 -10.59 23.12
CA PRO A 248 -10.73 -10.32 23.79
C PRO A 248 -11.41 -9.02 23.34
N PHE A 249 -10.64 -8.02 22.88
CA PHE A 249 -11.19 -6.76 22.39
C PHE A 249 -11.95 -6.93 21.08
N ALA A 250 -11.59 -7.93 20.27
CA ALA A 250 -12.32 -8.25 19.04
C ALA A 250 -13.80 -8.61 19.31
N GLY A 251 -14.13 -9.07 20.52
CA GLY A 251 -15.51 -9.35 20.93
C GLY A 251 -16.31 -8.11 21.36
N LYS A 252 -15.65 -6.98 21.63
CA LYS A 252 -16.27 -5.70 22.02
C LYS A 252 -16.30 -4.69 20.86
N VAL A 253 -16.11 -5.14 19.62
CA VAL A 253 -16.04 -4.24 18.45
C VAL A 253 -17.45 -3.80 18.06
N ASP A 254 -17.72 -2.49 18.12
CA ASP A 254 -19.00 -1.93 17.69
C ASP A 254 -18.99 -1.47 16.21
N VAL A 255 -17.82 -1.03 15.73
CA VAL A 255 -17.63 -0.45 14.39
C VAL A 255 -16.51 -1.16 13.66
N VAL A 256 -16.80 -1.64 12.45
CA VAL A 256 -15.81 -2.27 11.56
C VAL A 256 -15.57 -1.35 10.38
N CYS A 257 -14.33 -0.86 10.27
CA CYS A 257 -13.88 -0.05 9.15
C CYS A 257 -13.22 -0.94 8.10
N PHE A 258 -13.72 -0.93 6.87
CA PHE A 258 -13.14 -1.62 5.75
C PHE A 258 -12.40 -0.65 4.84
N ASP A 259 -11.18 -1.01 4.44
CA ASP A 259 -10.60 -0.45 3.22
C ASP A 259 -11.28 -1.10 2.01
N LYS A 260 -11.32 -0.40 0.88
CA LYS A 260 -11.95 -0.92 -0.35
C LYS A 260 -10.97 -1.79 -1.13
N THR A 261 -9.88 -1.19 -1.60
CA THR A 261 -8.94 -1.79 -2.55
C THR A 261 -8.10 -2.86 -1.85
N GLY A 262 -8.01 -4.06 -2.41
CA GLY A 262 -7.29 -5.20 -1.81
C GLY A 262 -7.94 -5.83 -0.58
N THR A 263 -8.96 -5.19 0.01
CA THR A 263 -9.71 -5.72 1.15
C THR A 263 -11.07 -6.27 0.71
N LEU A 264 -12.01 -5.40 0.31
CA LEU A 264 -13.35 -5.78 -0.16
C LEU A 264 -13.35 -6.24 -1.62
N THR A 265 -12.64 -5.51 -2.46
CA THR A 265 -12.43 -5.87 -3.87
C THR A 265 -11.17 -6.71 -4.02
N SER A 266 -11.13 -7.54 -5.06
CA SER A 266 -9.89 -8.19 -5.45
C SER A 266 -8.91 -7.16 -6.03
N ASP A 267 -7.61 -7.46 -5.97
CA ASP A 267 -6.57 -6.68 -6.63
C ASP A 267 -6.51 -6.95 -8.15
N ALA A 268 -7.20 -8.00 -8.60
CA ALA A 268 -7.26 -8.38 -10.00
C ALA A 268 -8.31 -7.54 -10.72
N LEU A 269 -7.86 -6.72 -11.66
CA LEU A 269 -8.74 -6.03 -12.61
C LEU A 269 -9.30 -7.04 -13.61
N GLU A 270 -10.58 -6.92 -13.93
CA GLU A 270 -11.26 -7.70 -14.97
C GLU A 270 -11.80 -6.80 -16.09
N MET A 271 -11.59 -7.22 -17.34
CA MET A 271 -12.07 -6.50 -18.52
C MET A 271 -13.45 -7.01 -18.91
N HIS A 272 -14.47 -6.19 -18.73
CA HIS A 272 -15.85 -6.52 -19.11
C HIS A 272 -16.05 -6.51 -20.63
N GLY A 273 -15.37 -5.58 -21.33
CA GLY A 273 -15.46 -5.48 -22.78
C GLY A 273 -15.17 -4.08 -23.31
N VAL A 274 -15.51 -3.88 -24.58
CA VAL A 274 -15.42 -2.57 -25.25
C VAL A 274 -16.83 -2.08 -25.60
N ALA A 275 -17.13 -0.86 -25.16
CA ALA A 275 -18.36 -0.13 -25.40
C ALA A 275 -18.16 0.93 -26.49
N GLY A 276 -19.24 1.37 -27.15
CA GLY A 276 -19.20 2.49 -28.09
C GLY A 276 -18.50 2.19 -29.42
N LEU A 277 -18.41 0.92 -29.82
CA LEU A 277 -17.95 0.54 -31.15
C LEU A 277 -19.00 0.97 -32.19
N LEU A 278 -18.70 2.06 -32.90
CA LEU A 278 -19.49 2.53 -34.04
C LEU A 278 -19.30 1.56 -35.22
N ALA A 279 -19.97 0.41 -35.16
CA ALA A 279 -20.19 -0.45 -36.30
C ALA A 279 -21.71 -0.74 -36.37
N THR A 280 -22.38 0.03 -37.25
CA THR A 280 -23.69 -0.29 -37.83
C THR A 280 -24.83 -0.55 -36.85
N SER A 281 -25.33 0.50 -36.19
CA SER A 281 -26.76 0.84 -36.13
C SER A 281 -26.97 2.05 -35.25
N VAL A 282 -27.77 2.98 -35.75
CA VAL A 282 -28.39 4.06 -34.98
C VAL A 282 -29.32 3.39 -33.96
N VAL A 283 -28.84 3.17 -32.74
CA VAL A 283 -29.70 2.74 -31.62
C VAL A 283 -29.90 3.95 -30.70
N PRO A 284 -31.15 4.26 -30.31
CA PRO A 284 -31.45 5.39 -29.43
C PRO A 284 -30.75 5.23 -28.07
N LEU A 285 -30.41 6.37 -27.47
CA LEU A 285 -29.58 6.57 -26.28
C LEU A 285 -30.15 5.97 -24.96
N ASP A 286 -31.25 5.21 -25.04
CA ASP A 286 -32.02 4.73 -23.88
C ASP A 286 -31.77 3.24 -23.54
N ASN A 287 -30.98 2.51 -24.33
CA ASN A 287 -30.59 1.12 -24.04
C ASN A 287 -29.10 1.02 -23.68
N PRO A 288 -28.73 0.21 -22.66
CA PRO A 288 -27.38 0.16 -22.13
C PRO A 288 -26.42 -0.26 -23.24
N VAL A 289 -25.44 0.60 -23.49
CA VAL A 289 -24.43 0.47 -24.54
C VAL A 289 -23.90 -0.95 -24.62
N GLN A 290 -24.17 -1.63 -25.74
CA GLN A 290 -23.80 -3.00 -26.01
C GLN A 290 -22.30 -3.20 -25.76
N LEU A 291 -21.97 -3.88 -24.66
CA LEU A 291 -20.61 -4.31 -24.34
C LEU A 291 -20.27 -5.47 -25.27
N VAL A 292 -19.26 -5.28 -26.12
CA VAL A 292 -18.71 -6.37 -26.91
C VAL A 292 -17.66 -7.08 -26.05
N ALA A 293 -17.86 -8.38 -25.85
CA ALA A 293 -16.95 -9.21 -25.08
C ALA A 293 -15.54 -9.20 -25.71
N PRO A 294 -14.46 -9.33 -24.91
CA PRO A 294 -13.07 -9.31 -25.41
C PRO A 294 -12.78 -10.31 -26.54
N THR A 295 -13.51 -11.42 -26.58
CA THR A 295 -13.40 -12.49 -27.58
C THR A 295 -14.10 -12.21 -28.92
N ALA A 296 -14.85 -11.12 -29.05
CA ALA A 296 -15.58 -10.77 -30.27
C ALA A 296 -15.16 -9.40 -30.83
N LEU A 297 -14.03 -8.86 -30.38
CA LEU A 297 -13.57 -7.53 -30.76
C LEU A 297 -13.09 -7.46 -32.21
N PRO A 298 -13.38 -6.37 -32.95
CA PRO A 298 -12.81 -6.12 -34.28
C PRO A 298 -11.28 -6.08 -34.25
N THR A 299 -10.64 -6.53 -35.34
CA THR A 299 -9.17 -6.59 -35.43
C THR A 299 -8.52 -5.22 -35.19
N SER A 300 -9.12 -4.12 -35.66
CA SER A 300 -8.60 -2.76 -35.40
C SER A 300 -8.48 -2.45 -33.90
N VAL A 301 -9.49 -2.81 -33.11
CA VAL A 301 -9.54 -2.57 -31.66
C VAL A 301 -8.56 -3.48 -30.92
N GLN A 302 -8.47 -4.75 -31.34
CA GLN A 302 -7.49 -5.69 -30.80
C GLN A 302 -6.06 -5.20 -31.01
N LEU A 303 -5.75 -4.64 -32.19
CA LEU A 303 -4.43 -4.08 -32.48
C LEU A 303 -4.11 -2.86 -31.62
N ILE A 304 -5.11 -2.01 -31.31
CA ILE A 304 -4.92 -0.87 -30.40
C ILE A 304 -4.63 -1.38 -28.99
N LEU A 305 -5.44 -2.30 -28.47
CA LEU A 305 -5.25 -2.87 -27.12
C LEU A 305 -3.94 -3.62 -26.97
N ALA A 306 -3.53 -4.36 -28.00
CA ALA A 306 -2.25 -5.05 -28.01
C ALA A 306 -1.07 -4.10 -28.22
N GLY A 307 -1.20 -3.03 -29.01
CA GLY A 307 -0.09 -2.13 -29.33
C GLY A 307 0.15 -1.03 -28.30
N CYS A 308 -0.90 -0.58 -27.60
CA CYS A 308 -0.87 0.55 -26.68
C CYS A 308 -0.67 0.09 -25.22
N HIS A 309 0.50 -0.47 -24.92
CA HIS A 309 0.87 -0.83 -23.55
C HIS A 309 2.32 -0.48 -23.22
N SER A 310 2.59 -0.29 -21.93
CA SER A 310 3.91 -0.08 -21.34
C SER A 310 4.54 -1.34 -20.75
N LEU A 311 3.86 -2.50 -20.85
CA LEU A 311 4.36 -3.82 -20.43
C LEU A 311 5.76 -4.15 -20.99
N MET A 312 6.56 -4.82 -20.16
CA MET A 312 7.90 -5.30 -20.47
C MET A 312 8.02 -6.78 -20.13
N VAL A 313 8.93 -7.51 -20.79
CA VAL A 313 9.20 -8.92 -20.49
C VAL A 313 10.54 -9.02 -19.79
N VAL A 314 10.52 -9.50 -18.55
CA VAL A 314 11.72 -9.76 -17.74
C VAL A 314 11.66 -11.21 -17.28
N ASP A 315 12.72 -11.97 -17.49
CA ASP A 315 12.82 -13.40 -17.13
C ASP A 315 11.66 -14.27 -17.65
N GLY A 316 11.16 -13.96 -18.85
CA GLY A 316 10.03 -14.67 -19.47
C GLY A 316 8.66 -14.36 -18.88
N LYS A 317 8.56 -13.46 -17.90
CA LYS A 317 7.30 -12.96 -17.34
C LYS A 317 6.99 -11.56 -17.85
N VAL A 318 5.73 -11.32 -18.16
CA VAL A 318 5.23 -9.98 -18.51
C VAL A 318 5.05 -9.20 -17.22
N LEU A 319 5.76 -8.09 -17.08
CA LEU A 319 5.71 -7.17 -15.95
C LEU A 319 5.22 -5.80 -16.43
N GLY A 320 4.35 -5.16 -15.65
CA GLY A 320 3.79 -3.86 -15.98
C GLY A 320 2.55 -3.56 -15.13
N ASP A 321 1.77 -2.58 -15.55
CA ASP A 321 0.51 -2.24 -14.87
C ASP A 321 -0.46 -3.43 -14.91
N PRO A 322 -1.01 -3.88 -13.76
CA PRO A 322 -2.07 -4.90 -13.71
C PRO A 322 -3.22 -4.64 -14.67
N LEU A 323 -3.54 -3.36 -14.92
CA LEU A 323 -4.55 -2.99 -15.90
C LEU A 323 -4.19 -3.44 -17.32
N GLU A 324 -2.95 -3.16 -17.74
CA GLU A 324 -2.47 -3.51 -19.07
C GLU A 324 -2.26 -5.02 -19.21
N THR A 325 -1.78 -5.70 -18.15
CA THR A 325 -1.58 -7.16 -18.18
C THR A 325 -2.93 -7.89 -18.28
N THR A 326 -3.97 -7.40 -17.59
CA THR A 326 -5.34 -7.89 -17.73
C THR A 326 -5.86 -7.69 -19.15
N ILE A 327 -5.69 -6.49 -19.73
CA ILE A 327 -6.14 -6.24 -21.11
C ILE A 327 -5.44 -7.19 -22.08
N LEU A 328 -4.11 -7.32 -21.99
CA LEU A 328 -3.33 -8.15 -22.90
C LEU A 328 -3.74 -9.64 -22.81
N SER A 329 -4.01 -10.13 -21.59
CA SER A 329 -4.45 -11.51 -21.35
C SER A 329 -5.85 -11.78 -21.91
N HIS A 330 -6.80 -10.83 -21.77
CA HIS A 330 -8.16 -10.95 -22.28
C HIS A 330 -8.24 -10.90 -23.81
N VAL A 331 -7.41 -10.06 -24.45
CA VAL A 331 -7.32 -9.97 -25.93
C VAL A 331 -6.54 -11.18 -26.50
N LYS A 332 -5.86 -11.97 -25.65
CA LYS A 332 -5.07 -13.18 -26.01
C LYS A 332 -3.89 -12.89 -26.94
N TRP A 333 -3.13 -11.84 -26.64
CA TRP A 333 -1.85 -11.55 -27.31
C TRP A 333 -0.68 -11.83 -26.37
N ASN A 334 0.42 -12.32 -26.91
CA ASN A 334 1.63 -12.61 -26.14
C ASN A 334 2.75 -11.65 -26.52
N LEU A 335 3.32 -10.98 -25.50
CA LEU A 335 4.48 -10.12 -25.66
C LEU A 335 5.77 -10.95 -25.56
N ARG A 336 6.65 -10.82 -26.54
CA ARG A 336 7.98 -11.45 -26.57
C ARG A 336 9.08 -10.40 -26.31
N PRO A 337 10.28 -10.83 -25.89
CA PRO A 337 11.44 -9.94 -25.78
C PRO A 337 11.72 -9.20 -27.10
N GLY A 338 12.07 -7.92 -27.03
CA GLY A 338 12.28 -7.06 -28.20
C GLY A 338 11.00 -6.39 -28.73
N ASP A 339 9.98 -6.26 -27.89
CA ASP A 339 8.72 -5.55 -28.18
C ASP A 339 7.94 -6.10 -29.38
N VAL A 340 8.01 -7.42 -29.55
CA VAL A 340 7.28 -8.15 -30.58
C VAL A 340 6.07 -8.85 -29.97
N LEU A 341 4.90 -8.55 -30.50
CA LEU A 341 3.61 -9.08 -30.09
C LEU A 341 3.13 -10.13 -31.11
N VAL A 342 2.66 -11.27 -30.59
CA VAL A 342 2.17 -12.39 -31.40
C VAL A 342 0.80 -12.83 -30.88
N PRO A 343 -0.22 -12.98 -31.73
CA PRO A 343 -1.53 -13.46 -31.30
C PRO A 343 -1.46 -14.93 -30.85
N HIS A 344 -2.36 -15.32 -29.93
CA HIS A 344 -2.51 -16.73 -29.56
C HIS A 344 -3.03 -17.55 -30.75
N TRP A 345 -2.52 -18.77 -30.91
CA TRP A 345 -2.71 -19.64 -32.09
C TRP A 345 -4.17 -19.94 -32.46
N SER A 346 -5.11 -19.73 -31.53
CA SER A 346 -6.54 -20.07 -31.66
C SER A 346 -7.42 -18.93 -32.20
N PHE A 347 -6.88 -17.73 -32.46
CA PHE A 347 -7.65 -16.55 -32.87
C PHE A 347 -7.27 -16.13 -34.31
N SER A 348 -8.16 -16.38 -35.28
CA SER A 348 -8.02 -16.12 -36.74
C SER A 348 -8.35 -14.65 -37.11
N PRO A 349 -8.37 -14.23 -38.40
CA PRO A 349 -7.33 -14.14 -39.43
C PRO A 349 -6.68 -12.73 -39.43
N GLY A 350 -5.75 -12.48 -38.51
CA GLY A 350 -5.11 -11.17 -38.33
C GLY A 350 -3.63 -11.13 -38.76
N PRO A 351 -2.95 -9.98 -38.59
CA PRO A 351 -1.50 -9.90 -38.79
C PRO A 351 -0.76 -10.89 -37.88
N LYS A 352 0.23 -11.61 -38.44
CA LYS A 352 0.98 -12.68 -37.75
C LYS A 352 1.88 -12.18 -36.62
N SER A 353 2.27 -10.91 -36.65
CA SER A 353 3.06 -10.26 -35.61
C SER A 353 2.93 -8.74 -35.69
N MET A 354 3.15 -8.07 -34.57
CA MET A 354 3.26 -6.62 -34.45
C MET A 354 4.56 -6.28 -33.71
N LYS A 355 5.22 -5.18 -34.07
CA LYS A 355 6.38 -4.67 -33.34
C LYS A 355 6.09 -3.25 -32.87
N ILE A 356 6.31 -2.98 -31.58
CA ILE A 356 6.19 -1.62 -31.04
C ILE A 356 7.46 -0.85 -31.41
N VAL A 357 7.28 0.30 -32.07
CA VAL A 357 8.39 1.15 -32.52
C VAL A 357 8.84 2.09 -31.40
N HIS A 358 7.89 2.66 -30.66
CA HIS A 358 8.17 3.61 -29.59
C HIS A 358 6.99 3.66 -28.61
N ARG A 359 7.28 3.98 -27.34
CA ARG A 359 6.28 4.13 -26.28
C ARG A 359 6.45 5.50 -25.63
N TYR A 360 5.37 6.26 -25.51
CA TYR A 360 5.37 7.48 -24.71
C TYR A 360 5.01 7.15 -23.26
N ALA A 361 5.61 7.87 -22.30
CA ALA A 361 5.21 7.74 -20.91
C ALA A 361 3.79 8.30 -20.69
N PHE A 362 3.05 7.58 -19.85
CA PHE A 362 1.76 8.03 -19.36
C PHE A 362 1.93 9.30 -18.52
N SER A 363 1.19 10.36 -18.86
CA SER A 363 1.16 11.60 -18.07
C SER A 363 -0.24 11.77 -17.46
N SER A 364 -0.30 11.90 -16.13
CA SER A 364 -1.56 12.08 -15.39
C SER A 364 -2.27 13.40 -15.67
N GLU A 365 -1.57 14.39 -16.23
CA GLU A 365 -2.11 15.71 -16.59
C GLU A 365 -3.13 15.66 -17.74
N LEU A 366 -3.07 14.62 -18.58
CA LEU A 366 -3.92 14.48 -19.77
C LEU A 366 -5.19 13.66 -19.52
N LYS A 367 -5.59 13.44 -18.26
CA LYS A 367 -6.83 12.74 -17.91
C LYS A 367 -8.04 13.51 -18.46
N ARG A 368 -8.63 13.02 -19.55
CA ARG A 368 -9.91 13.51 -20.08
C ARG A 368 -10.97 12.48 -19.74
N MET A 369 -11.80 12.78 -18.73
CA MET A 369 -12.96 11.96 -18.39
C MET A 369 -14.09 12.24 -19.38
N MET A 370 -14.45 11.25 -20.18
CA MET A 370 -15.72 11.25 -20.91
C MET A 370 -16.25 9.82 -21.02
N TYR A 371 -17.00 9.38 -20.01
CA TYR A 371 -18.20 8.55 -20.17
C TYR A 371 -18.89 8.42 -18.80
N THR A 372 -19.98 9.17 -18.58
CA THR A 372 -20.61 9.29 -17.25
C THR A 372 -21.31 8.02 -16.78
N HIS A 373 -21.91 7.23 -17.69
CA HIS A 373 -22.72 6.07 -17.28
C HIS A 373 -21.90 4.93 -16.64
N TYR A 374 -20.82 4.48 -17.29
CA TYR A 374 -19.96 3.42 -16.71
C TYR A 374 -19.08 3.94 -15.58
N ALA A 375 -18.68 5.21 -15.59
CA ALA A 375 -17.97 5.82 -14.47
C ALA A 375 -18.83 5.96 -13.21
N MET A 376 -20.15 6.14 -13.36
CA MET A 376 -21.10 6.15 -12.24
C MET A 376 -21.26 4.76 -11.60
N LYS A 377 -21.09 3.68 -12.37
CA LYS A 377 -21.11 2.29 -11.88
C LYS A 377 -19.78 1.83 -11.29
N GLY A 378 -18.91 2.76 -10.92
CA GLY A 378 -17.61 2.45 -10.35
C GLY A 378 -16.57 1.83 -11.31
N CYS A 379 -16.93 1.58 -12.57
CA CYS A 379 -16.02 0.99 -13.55
C CYS A 379 -14.94 2.00 -13.99
N ARG A 380 -13.73 1.49 -14.22
CA ARG A 380 -12.65 2.25 -14.85
C ARG A 380 -12.85 2.22 -16.37
N VAL A 381 -12.98 3.39 -16.98
CA VAL A 381 -13.22 3.52 -18.42
C VAL A 381 -12.00 4.13 -19.11
N LEU A 382 -11.52 3.49 -20.18
CA LEU A 382 -10.44 4.01 -21.02
C LEU A 382 -10.92 4.24 -22.45
N ALA A 383 -10.71 5.44 -22.99
CA ALA A 383 -10.99 5.75 -24.38
C ALA A 383 -9.82 5.30 -25.27
N LEU A 384 -10.13 4.61 -26.35
CA LEU A 384 -9.16 4.19 -27.36
C LEU A 384 -9.18 5.13 -28.55
N GLY A 385 -8.01 5.42 -29.09
CA GLY A 385 -7.84 6.22 -30.31
C GLY A 385 -6.69 5.69 -31.16
N SER A 386 -6.82 5.76 -32.48
CA SER A 386 -5.78 5.31 -33.41
C SER A 386 -5.66 6.24 -34.62
N LYS A 387 -4.46 6.29 -35.20
CA LYS A 387 -4.19 7.05 -36.44
C LYS A 387 -3.30 6.20 -37.33
N SER A 388 -3.71 6.05 -38.59
CA SER A 388 -2.88 5.37 -39.58
C SER A 388 -1.78 6.31 -40.05
N LEU A 389 -0.54 5.85 -40.04
CA LEU A 389 0.64 6.62 -40.45
C LEU A 389 1.20 6.05 -41.74
N SER A 390 1.71 6.92 -42.61
CA SER A 390 2.37 6.49 -43.83
C SER A 390 3.78 5.98 -43.56
N THR A 391 4.34 5.17 -44.47
CA THR A 391 5.71 4.65 -44.37
C THR A 391 6.78 5.74 -44.34
N ARG A 392 6.49 6.92 -44.89
CA ARG A 392 7.39 8.10 -44.86
C ARG A 392 7.45 8.73 -43.47
N ASP A 393 6.33 8.78 -42.76
CA ASP A 393 6.26 9.32 -41.40
C ASP A 393 7.00 8.41 -40.42
N LEU A 394 7.00 7.10 -40.67
CA LEU A 394 7.73 6.11 -39.87
C LEU A 394 9.25 6.35 -39.88
N GLN A 395 9.82 6.83 -40.99
CA GLN A 395 11.24 7.17 -41.10
C GLN A 395 11.59 8.48 -40.38
N ARG A 396 10.62 9.40 -40.25
CA ARG A 396 10.76 10.70 -39.55
C ARG A 396 10.30 10.66 -38.10
N PHE A 397 9.93 9.48 -37.59
CA PHE A 397 9.30 9.33 -36.28
C PHE A 397 10.11 9.96 -35.13
N LYS A 398 11.46 9.93 -35.18
CA LYS A 398 12.33 10.51 -34.13
C LYS A 398 12.29 12.03 -34.05
N THR A 399 11.86 12.73 -35.10
CA THR A 399 11.85 14.20 -35.19
C THR A 399 10.45 14.81 -35.06
N ILE A 400 9.40 13.99 -35.03
CA ILE A 400 8.02 14.48 -34.92
C ILE A 400 7.67 14.71 -33.45
N ALA A 401 7.13 15.89 -33.13
CA ALA A 401 6.66 16.23 -31.79
C ALA A 401 5.43 15.38 -31.39
N ARG A 402 5.36 15.01 -30.11
CA ARG A 402 4.28 14.20 -29.54
C ARG A 402 2.89 14.80 -29.79
N SER A 403 2.76 16.13 -29.70
CA SER A 403 1.50 16.85 -29.91
C SER A 403 0.91 16.60 -31.30
N THR A 404 1.73 16.53 -32.35
CA THR A 404 1.29 16.29 -33.73
C THR A 404 0.81 14.85 -33.96
N MET A 405 1.30 13.91 -33.15
CA MET A 405 0.89 12.51 -33.21
C MET A 405 -0.44 12.28 -32.48
N GLU A 406 -0.74 13.09 -31.47
CA GLU A 406 -1.95 13.01 -30.64
C GLU A 406 -3.16 13.80 -31.22
N THR A 407 -3.03 14.40 -32.41
CA THR A 407 -4.14 15.08 -33.11
C THR A 407 -4.84 14.21 -34.17
N ASP A 408 -6.13 14.45 -34.37
CA ASP A 408 -6.99 13.79 -35.37
C ASP A 408 -7.00 12.26 -35.26
N LEU A 409 -7.17 11.75 -34.04
CA LEU A 409 -7.29 10.32 -33.77
C LEU A 409 -8.69 9.81 -34.14
N VAL A 410 -8.74 8.64 -34.77
CA VAL A 410 -9.98 7.88 -34.99
C VAL A 410 -10.36 7.17 -33.70
N PHE A 411 -11.58 7.42 -33.22
CA PHE A 411 -12.10 6.81 -32.01
C PHE A 411 -12.27 5.29 -32.16
N GLY A 412 -11.71 4.53 -31.23
CA GLY A 412 -11.66 3.07 -31.23
C GLY A 412 -12.58 2.38 -30.22
N GLY A 413 -13.38 3.14 -29.45
CA GLY A 413 -14.26 2.62 -28.41
C GLY A 413 -13.78 2.90 -26.98
N PHE A 414 -14.60 2.52 -26.00
CA PHE A 414 -14.32 2.64 -24.57
C PHE A 414 -14.11 1.26 -23.96
N VAL A 415 -12.93 1.00 -23.39
CA VAL A 415 -12.69 -0.20 -22.59
C VAL A 415 -13.31 0.01 -21.21
N VAL A 416 -14.09 -0.96 -20.75
CA VAL A 416 -14.67 -0.97 -19.41
C VAL A 416 -13.97 -2.05 -18.58
N LEU A 417 -13.36 -1.62 -17.49
CA LEU A 417 -12.66 -2.45 -16.51
C LEU A 417 -13.34 -2.31 -15.16
N ASP A 418 -13.37 -3.38 -14.39
CA ASP A 418 -13.92 -3.37 -13.04
C ASP A 418 -13.00 -4.13 -12.08
N CYS A 419 -13.13 -3.80 -10.79
CA CYS A 419 -12.49 -4.53 -9.69
C CYS A 419 -13.59 -5.30 -8.96
N PRO A 420 -13.80 -6.60 -9.27
CA PRO A 420 -14.88 -7.35 -8.68
C PRO A 420 -14.70 -7.49 -7.17
N LEU A 421 -15.83 -7.63 -6.46
CA LEU A 421 -15.83 -8.01 -5.06
C LEU A 421 -15.21 -9.40 -4.88
N LYS A 422 -14.47 -9.60 -3.79
CA LYS A 422 -14.05 -10.97 -3.43
C LYS A 422 -15.29 -11.83 -3.18
N PRO A 423 -15.25 -13.13 -3.53
CA PRO A 423 -16.41 -14.00 -3.42
C PRO A 423 -16.96 -14.05 -1.99
N ASP A 424 -16.09 -14.02 -0.98
CA ASP A 424 -16.46 -14.11 0.43
C ASP A 424 -16.97 -12.78 1.02
N THR A 425 -16.74 -11.65 0.34
CA THR A 425 -17.06 -10.31 0.87
C THR A 425 -18.54 -10.16 1.18
N ALA A 426 -19.40 -10.63 0.28
CA ALA A 426 -20.85 -10.50 0.44
C ALA A 426 -21.35 -11.25 1.69
N ASP A 427 -20.86 -12.48 1.90
CA ASP A 427 -21.27 -13.32 3.03
C ASP A 427 -20.76 -12.77 4.37
N VAL A 428 -19.51 -12.30 4.42
CA VAL A 428 -18.91 -11.72 5.62
C VAL A 428 -19.66 -10.46 6.05
N ILE A 429 -19.96 -9.57 5.12
CA ILE A 429 -20.70 -8.34 5.39
C ILE A 429 -22.11 -8.65 5.87
N LEU A 430 -22.77 -9.64 5.27
CA LEU A 430 -24.09 -10.09 5.69
C LEU A 430 -24.06 -10.65 7.12
N HIS A 431 -23.04 -11.43 7.49
CA HIS A 431 -22.86 -11.92 8.86
C HIS A 431 -22.59 -10.80 9.86
N LEU A 432 -21.77 -9.81 9.50
CA LEU A 432 -21.46 -8.67 10.37
C LEU A 432 -22.66 -7.73 10.56
N ASN A 433 -23.47 -7.55 9.52
CA ASN A 433 -24.70 -6.79 9.60
C ASN A 433 -25.75 -7.52 10.46
N LYS A 434 -25.85 -8.85 10.34
CA LYS A 434 -26.70 -9.69 11.21
C LYS A 434 -26.29 -9.64 12.69
N SER A 435 -25.01 -9.46 12.97
CA SER A 435 -24.51 -9.30 14.34
C SER A 435 -24.54 -7.85 14.84
N ASN A 436 -25.26 -6.95 14.15
CA ASN A 436 -25.44 -5.53 14.51
C ASN A 436 -24.13 -4.71 14.60
N HIS A 437 -23.08 -5.12 13.89
CA HIS A 437 -21.88 -4.29 13.79
C HIS A 437 -22.12 -3.13 12.83
N LYS A 438 -21.64 -1.94 13.16
CA LYS A 438 -21.70 -0.79 12.25
C LYS A 438 -20.56 -0.89 11.24
N LEU A 439 -20.91 -1.07 9.97
CA LEU A 439 -19.94 -1.21 8.89
C LEU A 439 -19.71 0.14 8.20
N VAL A 440 -18.43 0.54 8.14
CA VAL A 440 -18.00 1.80 7.50
C VAL A 440 -16.91 1.48 6.48
N MET A 441 -17.01 2.04 5.27
CA MET A 441 -15.96 1.94 4.26
C MET A 441 -15.13 3.23 4.26
N ILE A 442 -13.81 3.09 4.40
CA ILE A 442 -12.86 4.20 4.32
C ILE A 442 -11.96 3.93 3.12
N THR A 443 -12.02 4.78 2.10
CA THR A 443 -11.22 4.58 0.88
C THR A 443 -10.68 5.89 0.32
N GLY A 444 -9.50 5.82 -0.28
CA GLY A 444 -8.90 6.91 -1.06
C GLY A 444 -9.29 6.91 -2.54
N ASP A 445 -10.15 5.99 -2.97
CA ASP A 445 -10.63 5.91 -4.35
C ASP A 445 -11.63 7.02 -4.69
N ASN A 446 -11.98 7.15 -5.97
CA ASN A 446 -12.96 8.13 -6.43
C ASN A 446 -14.33 7.89 -5.75
N ALA A 447 -14.98 8.97 -5.31
CA ALA A 447 -16.24 8.91 -4.57
C ALA A 447 -17.33 8.09 -5.29
N LEU A 448 -17.41 8.16 -6.63
CA LEU A 448 -18.40 7.38 -7.40
C LEU A 448 -18.16 5.86 -7.31
N THR A 449 -16.90 5.42 -7.34
CA THR A 449 -16.56 3.99 -7.23
C THR A 449 -16.79 3.50 -5.80
N ALA A 450 -16.50 4.34 -4.81
CA ALA A 450 -16.79 4.06 -3.41
C ALA A 450 -18.30 3.92 -3.15
N CYS A 451 -19.12 4.83 -3.69
CA CYS A 451 -20.58 4.77 -3.57
C CYS A 451 -21.18 3.52 -4.20
N ASP A 452 -20.70 3.13 -5.39
CA ASP A 452 -21.20 1.94 -6.06
C ASP A 452 -20.89 0.67 -5.26
N VAL A 453 -19.63 0.49 -4.84
CA VAL A 453 -19.23 -0.65 -4.00
C VAL A 453 -19.94 -0.64 -2.64
N ALA A 454 -20.13 0.53 -2.03
CA ALA A 454 -20.87 0.67 -0.78
C ALA A 454 -22.35 0.29 -0.94
N THR A 455 -22.95 0.62 -2.08
CA THR A 455 -24.33 0.23 -2.42
C THR A 455 -24.45 -1.27 -2.64
N GLN A 456 -23.51 -1.88 -3.37
CA GLN A 456 -23.46 -3.33 -3.59
C GLN A 456 -23.28 -4.11 -2.29
N THR A 457 -22.49 -3.57 -1.36
CA THR A 457 -22.18 -4.20 -0.08
C THR A 457 -23.10 -3.77 1.07
N ASN A 458 -24.02 -2.82 0.84
CA ASN A 458 -24.87 -2.24 1.88
C ASN A 458 -24.06 -1.70 3.09
N THR A 459 -22.89 -1.11 2.82
CA THR A 459 -22.02 -0.47 3.81
C THR A 459 -22.23 1.05 3.81
N ARG A 460 -21.94 1.72 4.94
CA ARG A 460 -21.99 3.19 5.02
C ARG A 460 -20.64 3.78 4.64
N LEU A 461 -20.65 4.90 3.92
CA LEU A 461 -19.48 5.74 3.66
C LEU A 461 -19.28 6.76 4.78
#